data_AF-A0A382J7K1-F1
#
_entry.id   AF-A0A382J7K1-F1
#
_cell.length_a   1.000
_cell.length_b   1.000
_cell.length_c   1.000
_cell.angle_alpha   90.00
_cell.angle_beta   90.00
_cell.angle_gamma   90.00
#
_symmetry.space_group_name_H-M   'P 1'
#
loop_
_entity.id
_entity.type
_entity.pdbx_description
1 polymer ?
#
loop_
_entity_poly.entity_id
_entity_poly.type
_entity_poly.pdbx_seq_one_letter_code
_entity_poly.pdbx_strand_id
1 'polypeptide(L)'
;TARVVIYDNRKGSINKGQLKEYIINKENPILVRIPPGCYHGFEAIGEKDAYIISITTEPYDPSDTDEYRIAFDDKSIPFKWDGNRGF
;
A
#
# COMPACT_ATOMS: atom_id res chain seq x y z
N THR A 1 -6.08 3.21 -13.75
CA THR A 1 -5.36 4.09 -12.80
C THR A 1 -5.45 3.49 -11.42
N ALA A 2 -4.35 3.46 -10.67
CA ALA A 2 -4.32 2.98 -9.30
C ALA A 2 -3.97 4.12 -8.34
N ARG A 3 -4.60 4.12 -7.17
CA ARG A 3 -4.17 4.87 -5.99
C ARG A 3 -3.37 3.91 -5.13
N VAL A 4 -2.14 4.26 -4.77
CA VAL A 4 -1.30 3.52 -3.83
C VAL A 4 -1.12 4.35 -2.58
N VAL A 5 -1.41 3.75 -1.42
CA VAL A 5 -1.38 4.40 -0.11
C VAL A 5 -0.29 3.75 0.72
N ILE A 6 0.52 4.56 1.39
CA ILE A 6 1.56 4.11 2.31
C ILE A 6 1.39 4.85 3.62
N TYR A 7 1.45 4.10 4.73
CA TYR A 7 1.38 4.62 6.08
C TYR A 7 2.60 4.15 6.89
N ASP A 8 3.32 5.11 7.46
CA ASP A 8 4.50 4.82 8.28
C ASP A 8 4.11 4.67 9.74
N ASN A 9 4.02 3.43 10.25
CA ASN A 9 3.79 3.16 11.67
C ASN A 9 5.07 2.75 12.42
N ARG A 10 6.25 2.92 11.81
CA ARG A 10 7.50 2.41 12.38
C ARG A 10 7.86 3.18 13.65
N LYS A 11 8.14 2.46 14.72
CA LYS A 11 8.61 3.05 15.98
C LYS A 11 9.95 3.76 15.73
N GLY A 12 10.05 5.03 16.11
CA GLY A 12 11.27 5.83 15.92
C GLY A 12 11.42 6.48 14.54
N SER A 13 10.49 6.26 13.60
CA SER A 13 10.48 7.03 12.36
C SER A 13 10.12 8.49 12.62
N ILE A 14 10.86 9.43 12.01
CA ILE A 14 10.50 10.86 12.00
C ILE A 14 9.19 11.12 11.26
N ASN A 15 8.80 10.21 10.36
CA ASN A 15 7.56 10.26 9.60
C ASN A 15 6.47 9.35 10.19
N LYS A 16 6.62 8.88 11.43
CA LYS A 16 5.60 8.03 12.05
C LYS A 16 4.25 8.73 12.08
N GLY A 17 3.20 8.03 11.64
CA GLY A 17 1.85 8.56 11.51
C GLY A 17 1.60 9.30 10.20
N GLN A 18 2.60 9.48 9.33
CA GLN A 18 2.39 10.10 8.03
C GLN A 18 1.80 9.11 7.04
N LEU A 19 0.89 9.64 6.23
CA LEU A 19 0.27 8.95 5.13
C LEU A 19 0.71 9.61 3.82
N LYS A 20 0.97 8.78 2.81
CA LYS A 20 1.31 9.26 1.47
C LYS A 20 0.54 8.49 0.41
N GLU A 21 0.00 9.23 -0.54
CA GLU A 21 -0.76 8.71 -1.67
C GLU A 21 0.01 8.94 -2.97
N TYR A 22 -0.10 7.97 -3.88
CA TYR A 22 0.42 8.07 -5.24
C TYR A 22 -0.69 7.69 -6.22
N ILE A 23 -0.89 8.51 -7.24
CA ILE A 23 -1.77 8.21 -8.37
C ILE A 23 -0.89 7.73 -9.53
N ILE A 24 -1.01 6.45 -9.86
CA ILE A 24 -0.18 5.77 -10.85
C ILE A 24 -1.06 5.36 -12.02
N ASN A 25 -0.63 5.68 -13.24
CA ASN A 25 -1.30 5.29 -14.47
C ASN A 25 -0.28 5.02 -15.58
N LYS A 26 -0.77 4.67 -16.77
CA LYS A 26 0.07 4.30 -17.91
C LYS A 26 0.94 5.47 -18.39
N GLU A 27 0.41 6.68 -18.30
CA GLU A 27 1.06 7.93 -18.72
C GLU A 27 2.07 8.45 -17.67
N ASN A 28 1.93 8.01 -16.41
CA ASN A 28 2.77 8.37 -15.28
C ASN A 28 3.13 7.11 -14.46
N PRO A 29 4.03 6.25 -14.99
CA PRO A 29 4.52 5.10 -14.25
C PRO A 29 5.43 5.57 -13.11
N ILE A 30 5.19 5.09 -11.89
CA ILE A 30 5.98 5.42 -10.72
C ILE A 30 6.50 4.13 -10.09
N LEU A 31 7.82 4.08 -9.83
CA LEU A 31 8.39 3.09 -8.94
C LEU A 31 8.30 3.59 -7.49
N VAL A 32 7.54 2.89 -6.66
CA VAL A 32 7.37 3.24 -5.24
C VAL A 32 8.20 2.30 -4.39
N ARG A 33 9.21 2.83 -3.70
CA ARG A 33 10.02 2.07 -2.74
C ARG A 33 9.46 2.21 -1.33
N ILE A 34 9.13 1.09 -0.71
CA ILE A 34 8.47 1.02 0.60
C ILE A 34 9.45 0.44 1.62
N PRO A 35 9.85 1.18 2.66
CA PRO A 35 10.69 0.64 3.73
C PRO A 35 9.97 -0.46 4.55
N PRO A 36 10.71 -1.45 5.10
CA PRO A 36 10.13 -2.45 6.00
C PRO A 36 9.40 -1.82 7.19
N GLY A 37 8.24 -2.38 7.54
CA GLY A 37 7.41 -1.92 8.66
C GLY A 37 6.46 -0.76 8.33
N CYS A 38 6.44 -0.27 7.08
CA CYS A 38 5.34 0.56 6.60
C CYS A 38 4.17 -0.31 6.13
N TYR A 39 2.95 0.13 6.40
CA TYR A 39 1.75 -0.43 5.78
C TYR A 39 1.58 0.16 4.39
N HIS A 40 1.07 -0.65 3.46
CA HIS A 40 0.71 -0.17 2.13
C HIS A 40 -0.54 -0.89 1.62
N GLY A 41 -1.24 -0.24 0.70
CA GLY A 41 -2.41 -0.78 0.02
C GLY A 41 -2.64 -0.06 -1.30
N PHE A 42 -3.49 -0.60 -2.15
CA PHE A 42 -3.83 0.03 -3.43
C PHE A 42 -5.29 -0.19 -3.81
N GLU A 43 -5.82 0.75 -4.58
CA GLU A 43 -7.18 0.73 -5.11
C GLU A 43 -7.15 1.08 -6.60
N ALA A 44 -7.86 0.31 -7.42
CA ALA A 44 -8.11 0.68 -8.81
C ALA A 44 -9.21 1.77 -8.85
N ILE A 45 -8.85 2.97 -9.28
CA ILE A 45 -9.73 4.15 -9.29
C ILE A 45 -10.07 4.65 -10.71
N GLY A 46 -9.61 3.93 -11.74
CA GLY A 46 -9.87 4.27 -13.14
C GLY A 46 -10.89 3.33 -13.79
N GLU A 47 -11.39 3.72 -14.96
CA GLU A 47 -12.37 2.94 -15.73
C GLU A 47 -11.80 1.70 -16.42
N LYS A 48 -10.47 1.56 -16.45
CA LYS A 48 -9.73 0.44 -17.04
C LYS A 48 -8.89 -0.24 -15.99
N ASP A 49 -8.55 -1.49 -16.28
CA ASP A 49 -7.65 -2.32 -15.47
C ASP A 49 -6.39 -1.56 -15.05
N ALA A 50 -6.00 -1.77 -13.79
CA ALA A 50 -4.74 -1.33 -13.25
C ALA A 50 -3.85 -2.54 -12.95
N TYR A 51 -2.60 -2.49 -13.40
CA TYR A 51 -1.60 -3.51 -13.14
C TYR A 51 -0.63 -2.99 -12.10
N ILE A 52 -0.44 -3.76 -11.01
CA ILE A 52 0.54 -3.48 -9.96
C ILE A 52 1.54 -4.63 -9.93
N ILE A 53 2.83 -4.30 -9.95
CA ILE A 53 3.91 -5.26 -9.79
C ILE A 53 4.57 -4.98 -8.44
N SER A 54 4.32 -5.86 -7.48
CA SER A 54 4.97 -5.83 -6.17
C SER A 54 6.21 -6.72 -6.21
N ILE A 55 7.37 -6.15 -5.87
CA ILE A 55 8.64 -6.85 -5.78
C ILE A 55 9.08 -6.79 -4.32
N THR A 56 9.22 -7.95 -3.68
CA THR A 56 9.69 -8.05 -2.29
C THR A 56 11.22 -8.03 -2.26
N THR A 57 11.80 -7.54 -1.16
CA THR A 57 13.26 -7.54 -0.97
C THR A 57 13.80 -8.91 -0.63
N GLU A 58 12.97 -9.74 0.02
CA GLU A 58 13.30 -11.11 0.44
C GLU A 58 12.19 -12.07 -0.05
N PRO A 59 12.50 -13.38 -0.21
CA PRO A 59 11.49 -14.40 -0.47
C PRO A 59 10.56 -14.58 0.72
N TYR A 60 9.29 -14.89 0.45
CA TYR A 60 8.29 -15.22 1.46
C TYR A 60 8.69 -16.47 2.26
N ASP A 61 8.64 -16.39 3.60
CA ASP A 61 8.85 -17.53 4.51
C ASP A 61 7.51 -17.98 5.13
N PRO A 62 6.98 -19.17 4.76
CA PRO A 62 5.75 -19.67 5.36
C PRO A 62 5.91 -20.16 6.80
N SER A 63 7.13 -20.42 7.26
CA SER A 63 7.41 -20.89 8.62
C SER A 63 7.54 -19.76 9.64
N ASP A 64 7.87 -18.56 9.17
CA ASP A 64 7.91 -17.31 9.91
C ASP A 64 7.13 -16.26 9.12
N THR A 65 5.83 -16.11 9.42
CA THR A 65 4.92 -15.24 8.66
C THR A 65 5.42 -13.79 8.67
N ASP A 66 6.16 -13.43 7.63
CA ASP A 66 6.79 -12.14 7.41
C ASP A 66 5.81 -11.12 6.79
N GLU A 67 4.69 -11.60 6.25
CA GLU A 67 3.61 -10.79 5.70
C GLU A 67 2.53 -10.47 6.74
N TYR A 68 2.68 -9.35 7.42
CA TYR A 68 1.67 -8.83 8.34
C TYR A 68 0.55 -8.11 7.58
N ARG A 69 -0.69 -8.51 7.84
CA ARG A 69 -1.90 -7.89 7.25
C ARG A 69 -2.82 -7.38 8.35
N ILE A 70 -3.46 -6.25 8.07
CA ILE A 70 -4.58 -5.72 8.85
C ILE A 70 -5.81 -5.58 7.94
N ALA A 71 -6.99 -5.40 8.53
CA ALA A 71 -8.19 -5.13 7.74
C ALA A 71 -7.99 -3.87 6.89
N PHE A 72 -8.51 -3.85 5.66
CA PHE A 72 -8.30 -2.72 4.76
C PHE A 72 -8.87 -1.41 5.34
N ASP A 73 -9.92 -1.46 6.16
CA ASP A 73 -10.58 -0.32 6.81
C ASP A 73 -10.25 -0.18 8.31
N ASP A 74 -9.16 -0.81 8.75
CA ASP A 74 -8.65 -0.72 10.11
C ASP A 74 -8.49 0.75 10.55
N LYS A 75 -9.07 1.08 11.71
CA LYS A 75 -9.15 2.46 12.21
C LYS A 75 -7.80 3.01 12.70
N SER A 76 -6.78 2.18 12.82
CA SER A 76 -5.42 2.61 13.17
C SER A 76 -4.71 3.35 12.02
N ILE A 77 -5.19 3.19 10.77
CA ILE A 77 -4.72 3.96 9.62
C ILE A 77 -5.75 5.06 9.33
N PRO A 78 -5.36 6.35 9.35
CA PRO A 78 -6.27 7.47 9.11
C PRO A 78 -6.54 7.66 7.61
N PHE A 79 -6.97 6.59 6.94
CA PHE A 79 -7.29 6.58 5.51
C PHE A 79 -8.69 6.01 5.27
N LYS A 80 -9.39 6.58 4.31
CA LYS A 80 -10.68 6.07 3.87
C LYS A 80 -10.58 5.70 2.39
N TRP A 81 -10.83 4.42 2.12
CA TRP A 81 -10.96 3.92 0.75
C TRP A 81 -12.27 4.40 0.14
N ASP A 82 -12.21 4.82 -1.12
CA ASP A 82 -13.37 5.33 -1.87
C ASP A 82 -14.05 4.22 -2.68
N GLY A 83 -13.37 3.09 -2.87
CA GLY A 83 -13.75 2.05 -3.82
C GLY A 83 -15.12 1.42 -3.57
N ASN A 84 -15.89 1.32 -4.65
CA ASN A 84 -16.99 0.36 -4.75
C ASN A 84 -16.36 -1.04 -4.63
N ARG A 85 -16.57 -1.67 -3.47
CA ARG A 85 -15.94 -2.93 -3.04
C ARG A 85 -15.81 -3.93 -4.19
N GLY A 86 -14.57 -4.28 -4.54
CA GLY A 86 -14.29 -5.57 -5.14
C GLY A 86 -14.61 -6.63 -4.09
N PHE A 87 -15.48 -7.57 -4.43
CA PHE A 87 -15.87 -8.69 -3.57
C PHE A 87 -14.67 -9.55 -3.18
#